data_AF-A0AA41DWR3-F1
#
_entry.id   AF-A0AA41DWR3-F1
#
_cell.length_a   1.000
_cell.length_b   1.000
_cell.length_c   1.000
_cell.angle_alpha   90.00
_cell.angle_beta   90.00
_cell.angle_gamma   90.00
#
_symmetry.space_group_name_H-M   'P 1'
#
loop_
_entity.id
_entity.type
_entity.pdbx_description
1 polymer ?
#
loop_
_entity_poly.entity_id
_entity_poly.type
_entity_poly.pdbx_seq_one_letter_code
_entity_poly.pdbx_strand_id
1 'polypeptide(L)'
;MTAAAAVEGRQGAEGGAVGPCGCGTRRDPGRWRRRRHNGRMAPMAESMTVHGDTELLARAGHLFSSVREEFVCAARDLDTWPRPAARRGARARVRDSGATHVRKLLSPAALADEGGRAHLAELAARGARVRIAAGALPHETIIIDRRWAILAGADAPGGRAYTVTGAPTLVGGVHALFEAAWEAATDLASFLRGDQPHLDAGSRTVLRALGSGATDEAAARELGMSLRTYRRRVAGLLDAFDAGSRFQAGVRAGELGLSG
;
A
#
# COMPACT_ATOMS: atom_id res chain seq x y z
N MET A 1 -78.72 -11.26 -2.77
CA MET A 1 -77.84 -11.30 -3.96
C MET A 1 -76.91 -12.50 -3.79
N THR A 2 -77.45 -13.73 -3.85
CA THR A 2 -77.70 -14.50 -5.09
C THR A 2 -76.36 -15.00 -5.65
N ALA A 3 -75.92 -16.20 -5.24
CA ALA A 3 -76.08 -17.49 -5.96
C ALA A 3 -74.96 -17.67 -7.02
N ALA A 4 -74.40 -18.84 -7.34
CA ALA A 4 -74.58 -20.22 -6.91
C ALA A 4 -73.46 -21.06 -7.56
N ALA A 5 -73.13 -22.19 -6.92
CA ALA A 5 -72.91 -23.54 -7.49
C ALA A 5 -71.81 -23.78 -8.55
N ALA A 6 -71.26 -24.97 -8.76
CA ALA A 6 -71.11 -26.23 -8.03
C ALA A 6 -70.39 -27.18 -9.02
N VAL A 7 -69.75 -28.25 -8.52
CA VAL A 7 -70.05 -29.66 -8.86
C VAL A 7 -68.84 -30.55 -8.55
N GLU A 8 -69.04 -31.44 -7.58
CA GLU A 8 -68.28 -32.64 -7.29
C GLU A 8 -68.60 -33.78 -8.28
N GLY A 9 -67.71 -34.79 -8.37
CA GLY A 9 -68.20 -36.16 -8.53
C GLY A 9 -67.23 -37.25 -8.98
N ARG A 10 -67.06 -38.24 -8.08
CA ARG A 10 -66.73 -39.69 -8.25
C ARG A 10 -65.24 -40.08 -8.34
N GLN A 11 -64.66 -40.85 -7.41
CA GLN A 11 -64.89 -42.22 -6.86
C GLN A 11 -64.36 -43.38 -7.73
N GLY A 12 -63.56 -44.27 -7.10
CA GLY A 12 -63.15 -45.61 -7.56
C GLY A 12 -61.64 -45.86 -7.31
N ALA A 13 -61.16 -46.38 -6.17
CA ALA A 13 -61.23 -47.75 -5.62
C ALA A 13 -60.08 -48.69 -6.10
N GLU A 14 -59.43 -49.34 -5.11
CA GLU A 14 -58.62 -50.59 -5.16
C GLU A 14 -57.25 -50.53 -5.85
N GLY A 15 -56.14 -51.13 -5.39
CA GLY A 15 -55.80 -52.02 -4.28
C GLY A 15 -54.38 -52.59 -4.55
N GLY A 16 -53.67 -53.05 -3.52
CA GLY A 16 -52.67 -54.13 -3.70
C GLY A 16 -51.17 -53.81 -3.54
N ALA A 17 -50.61 -54.46 -2.52
CA ALA A 17 -49.29 -55.13 -2.47
C ALA A 17 -48.03 -54.38 -2.00
N VAL A 18 -47.62 -54.83 -0.82
CA VAL A 18 -46.33 -54.72 -0.12
C VAL A 18 -45.24 -55.54 -0.81
N GLY A 19 -43.99 -55.05 -0.82
CA GLY A 19 -42.80 -55.88 -1.07
C GLY A 19 -41.50 -55.07 -1.25
N PRO A 20 -40.49 -55.19 -0.34
CA PRO A 20 -39.22 -54.47 -0.41
C PRO A 20 -38.10 -55.30 -1.04
N CYS A 21 -37.22 -54.67 -1.82
CA CYS A 21 -35.90 -55.15 -2.25
C CYS A 21 -35.08 -53.86 -2.52
N GLY A 22 -33.95 -53.53 -1.89
CA GLY A 22 -32.86 -54.32 -1.35
C GLY A 22 -31.61 -54.07 -2.22
N CYS A 23 -30.48 -53.70 -1.58
CA CYS A 23 -29.10 -53.60 -2.12
C CYS A 23 -28.80 -52.32 -2.97
N GLY A 24 -27.83 -51.45 -2.67
CA GLY A 24 -26.70 -51.49 -1.73
C GLY A 24 -25.37 -51.77 -2.43
N THR A 25 -24.70 -50.75 -3.00
CA THR A 25 -23.28 -50.83 -3.40
C THR A 25 -22.55 -49.52 -3.06
N ARG A 26 -22.00 -49.45 -1.84
CA ARG A 26 -20.55 -49.43 -1.51
C ARG A 26 -19.69 -48.63 -2.49
N ARG A 27 -19.27 -47.45 -2.02
CA ARG A 27 -18.11 -46.70 -2.55
C ARG A 27 -16.83 -47.43 -2.16
N ASP A 28 -16.02 -47.75 -3.16
CA ASP A 28 -14.70 -48.36 -3.02
C ASP A 28 -13.65 -47.28 -2.69
N PRO A 29 -12.92 -47.35 -1.56
CA PRO A 29 -11.84 -46.42 -1.24
C PRO A 29 -10.49 -47.08 -1.53
N GLY A 30 -9.90 -46.83 -2.70
CA GLY A 30 -8.54 -47.32 -2.89
C GLY A 30 -7.96 -47.29 -4.30
N ARG A 31 -7.60 -46.11 -4.83
CA ARG A 31 -6.48 -46.02 -5.79
C ARG A 31 -5.92 -44.61 -5.94
N TRP A 32 -5.08 -44.17 -5.02
CA TRP A 32 -4.18 -43.03 -5.25
C TRP A 32 -3.07 -43.44 -6.23
N ARG A 33 -3.34 -43.38 -7.54
CA ARG A 33 -2.27 -43.43 -8.54
C ARG A 33 -1.45 -42.15 -8.42
N ARG A 34 -0.23 -42.27 -7.88
CA ARG A 34 0.84 -41.27 -8.03
C ARG A 34 1.08 -41.03 -9.53
N ARG A 35 0.45 -40.00 -10.10
CA ARG A 35 0.94 -39.39 -11.35
C ARG A 35 2.15 -38.53 -10.98
N ARG A 36 3.34 -39.00 -11.34
CA ARG A 36 4.52 -38.14 -11.45
C ARG A 36 4.21 -37.12 -12.54
N HIS A 37 4.00 -35.85 -12.16
CA HIS A 37 4.01 -34.75 -13.11
C HIS A 37 5.46 -34.31 -13.31
N ASN A 38 6.03 -34.70 -14.45
CA ASN A 38 7.27 -34.13 -14.97
C ASN A 38 6.99 -32.69 -15.47
N GLY A 39 7.71 -31.74 -14.89
CA GLY A 39 8.32 -30.57 -15.55
C GLY A 39 7.55 -29.85 -16.67
N ARG A 40 6.48 -29.15 -16.34
CA ARG A 40 6.08 -27.89 -17.01
C ARG A 40 5.48 -26.94 -15.97
N MET A 41 6.16 -25.82 -15.69
CA MET A 41 5.63 -24.77 -14.81
C MET A 41 4.30 -24.27 -15.37
N ALA A 42 3.23 -24.40 -14.60
CA ALA A 42 1.97 -23.72 -14.87
C ALA A 42 2.19 -22.19 -14.89
N PRO A 43 1.43 -21.42 -15.68
CA PRO A 43 1.55 -19.97 -15.69
C PRO A 43 1.16 -19.42 -14.30
N MET A 44 2.01 -18.60 -13.71
CA MET A 44 1.88 -18.04 -12.36
C MET A 44 0.73 -17.00 -12.25
N ALA A 45 -0.51 -17.44 -12.46
CA ALA A 45 -1.71 -16.69 -12.06
C ALA A 45 -1.95 -16.75 -10.53
N GLU A 46 -1.15 -17.54 -9.81
CA GLU A 46 -1.32 -17.79 -8.38
C GLU A 46 -0.66 -16.69 -7.55
N SER A 47 -1.44 -16.09 -6.65
CA SER A 47 -0.95 -15.19 -5.62
C SER A 47 -0.31 -16.02 -4.51
N MET A 48 0.88 -15.64 -4.04
CA MET A 48 1.51 -16.24 -2.86
C MET A 48 1.66 -15.23 -1.75
N THR A 49 1.51 -15.70 -0.51
CA THR A 49 1.84 -14.92 0.68
C THR A 49 3.15 -15.42 1.26
N VAL A 50 4.07 -14.51 1.55
CA VAL A 50 5.38 -14.79 2.17
C VAL A 50 5.54 -13.97 3.45
N HIS A 51 6.28 -14.48 4.42
CA HIS A 51 6.40 -13.84 5.73
C HIS A 51 7.84 -13.42 5.99
N GLY A 52 8.03 -12.11 6.05
CA GLY A 52 9.30 -11.46 6.32
C GLY A 52 10.20 -11.35 5.08
N ASP A 53 11.07 -10.35 5.18
CA ASP A 53 11.98 -9.89 4.14
C ASP A 53 12.89 -10.98 3.57
N THR A 54 13.36 -11.88 4.43
CA THR A 54 14.27 -12.96 4.04
C THR A 54 13.57 -13.96 3.14
N GLU A 55 12.33 -14.34 3.49
CA GLU A 55 11.54 -15.25 2.67
C GLU A 55 11.11 -14.59 1.36
N LEU A 56 10.72 -13.31 1.41
CA LEU A 56 10.40 -12.55 0.21
C LEU A 56 11.58 -12.51 -0.77
N LEU A 57 12.80 -12.23 -0.29
CA LEU A 57 13.99 -12.26 -1.14
C LEU A 57 14.32 -13.66 -1.64
N ALA A 58 14.14 -14.69 -0.82
CA ALA A 58 14.41 -16.06 -1.24
C ALA A 58 13.45 -16.52 -2.35
N ARG A 59 12.15 -16.22 -2.22
CA ARG A 59 11.12 -16.69 -3.16
C ARG A 59 10.89 -15.76 -4.35
N ALA A 60 10.93 -14.45 -4.13
CA ALA A 60 10.60 -13.43 -5.13
C ALA A 60 11.78 -12.51 -5.48
N GLY A 61 12.96 -12.69 -4.87
CA GLY A 61 14.14 -11.85 -5.13
C GLY A 61 14.57 -11.83 -6.60
N HIS A 62 14.34 -12.93 -7.32
CA HIS A 62 14.63 -13.04 -8.75
C HIS A 62 13.81 -12.06 -9.61
N LEU A 63 12.63 -11.62 -9.14
CA LEU A 63 11.79 -10.63 -9.82
C LEU A 63 12.48 -9.26 -9.88
N PHE A 64 13.20 -8.88 -8.83
CA PHE A 64 13.94 -7.60 -8.78
C PHE A 64 15.13 -7.57 -9.73
N SER A 65 15.70 -8.72 -10.08
CA SER A 65 16.78 -8.82 -11.06
C SER A 65 16.29 -8.99 -12.49
N SER A 66 15.01 -9.32 -12.69
CA SER A 66 14.43 -9.60 -14.01
C SER A 66 13.62 -8.44 -14.59
N VAL A 67 13.71 -7.25 -14.00
CA VAL A 67 13.08 -6.03 -14.52
C VAL A 67 13.65 -5.74 -15.91
N ARG A 68 12.75 -5.55 -16.88
CA ARG A 68 13.09 -5.31 -18.28
C ARG A 68 12.91 -3.85 -18.68
N GLU A 69 11.93 -3.17 -18.09
CA GLU A 69 11.57 -1.83 -18.49
C GLU A 69 11.18 -0.98 -17.28
N GLU A 70 10.25 -1.44 -16.46
CA GLU A 70 9.61 -0.61 -15.45
C GLU A 70 9.69 -1.21 -14.05
N PHE A 71 10.19 -0.39 -13.12
CA PHE A 71 10.15 -0.65 -11.69
C PHE A 71 9.42 0.49 -10.98
N VAL A 72 8.29 0.17 -10.38
CA VAL A 72 7.48 1.11 -9.58
C VAL A 72 7.55 0.70 -8.11
N CYS A 73 7.68 1.69 -7.23
CA CYS A 73 7.63 1.49 -5.78
C CYS A 73 6.86 2.64 -5.13
N ALA A 74 5.74 2.33 -4.48
CA ALA A 74 5.01 3.24 -3.61
C ALA A 74 5.25 2.84 -2.15
N ALA A 75 5.73 3.74 -1.30
CA ALA A 75 6.04 3.44 0.10
C ALA A 75 5.90 4.66 1.02
N ARG A 76 5.63 4.44 2.30
CA ARG A 76 5.56 5.54 3.28
C ARG A 76 6.88 6.30 3.38
N ASP A 77 7.99 5.59 3.51
CA ASP A 77 9.30 6.17 3.78
C ASP A 77 10.41 5.36 3.06
N LEU A 78 11.66 5.66 3.39
CA LEU A 78 12.82 5.00 2.81
C LEU A 78 13.09 3.61 3.43
N ASP A 79 12.47 3.30 4.57
CA ASP A 79 12.55 2.05 5.31
C ASP A 79 11.49 1.03 4.87
N THR A 80 11.19 1.03 3.56
CA THR A 80 10.55 -0.04 2.78
C THR A 80 10.69 -1.44 3.42
N TRP A 81 11.92 -1.86 3.77
CA TRP A 81 12.18 -3.16 4.39
C TRP A 81 12.68 -3.01 5.83
N PRO A 82 12.08 -3.72 6.81
CA PRO A 82 12.56 -3.80 8.20
C PRO A 82 14.04 -4.17 8.33
N ARG A 83 14.56 -5.04 7.44
CA ARG A 83 15.97 -5.45 7.46
C ARG A 83 16.82 -4.63 6.47
N PRO A 84 17.84 -3.89 6.94
CA PRO A 84 18.70 -3.08 6.07
C PRO A 84 19.42 -3.89 4.98
N ALA A 85 19.83 -5.14 5.27
CA ALA A 85 20.47 -6.02 4.30
C ALA A 85 19.51 -6.42 3.17
N ALA A 86 18.23 -6.65 3.50
CA ALA A 86 17.22 -7.00 2.50
C ALA A 86 16.94 -5.81 1.58
N ARG A 87 16.79 -4.62 2.16
CA ARG A 87 16.67 -3.35 1.43
C ARG A 87 17.82 -3.13 0.45
N ARG A 88 19.06 -3.26 0.93
CA ARG A 88 20.26 -3.13 0.09
C ARG A 88 20.29 -4.16 -1.03
N GLY A 89 19.96 -5.42 -0.72
CA GLY A 89 19.92 -6.50 -1.71
C GLY A 89 18.85 -6.28 -2.79
N ALA A 90 17.64 -5.85 -2.44
CA ALA A 90 16.60 -5.54 -3.42
C ALA A 90 17.01 -4.37 -4.32
N ARG A 91 17.53 -3.28 -3.72
CA ARG A 91 18.01 -2.10 -4.46
C ARG A 91 19.16 -2.44 -5.42
N ALA A 92 20.09 -3.29 -4.99
CA ALA A 92 21.18 -3.74 -5.85
C ALA A 92 20.65 -4.50 -7.07
N ARG A 93 19.74 -5.47 -6.86
CA ARG A 93 19.15 -6.24 -7.96
C ARG A 93 18.43 -5.36 -8.99
N VAL A 94 17.68 -4.36 -8.55
CA VAL A 94 16.99 -3.42 -9.46
C VAL A 94 17.99 -2.54 -10.21
N ARG A 95 19.02 -2.02 -9.54
CA ARG A 95 20.06 -1.22 -10.19
C ARG A 95 20.82 -2.01 -11.24
N ASP A 96 21.09 -3.28 -10.95
CA ASP A 96 21.87 -4.17 -11.82
C ASP A 96 20.96 -4.90 -12.85
N SER A 97 19.67 -4.51 -12.95
CA SER A 97 18.69 -5.03 -13.91
C SER A 97 18.61 -4.18 -15.18
N GLY A 98 17.68 -4.51 -16.10
CA GLY A 98 17.41 -3.73 -17.30
C GLY A 98 16.43 -2.57 -17.12
N ALA A 99 16.07 -2.20 -15.88
CA ALA A 99 15.08 -1.16 -15.62
C ALA A 99 15.47 0.20 -16.23
N THR A 100 14.68 0.68 -17.19
CA THR A 100 14.85 2.01 -17.80
C THR A 100 13.94 3.06 -17.17
N HIS A 101 12.85 2.62 -16.53
CA HIS A 101 11.84 3.48 -15.91
C HIS A 101 11.67 3.11 -14.44
N VAL A 102 12.44 3.78 -13.58
CA VAL A 102 12.29 3.64 -12.12
C VAL A 102 11.43 4.79 -11.60
N ARG A 103 10.25 4.47 -11.05
CA ARG A 103 9.33 5.45 -10.44
C ARG A 103 9.15 5.15 -8.96
N LYS A 104 9.28 6.19 -8.13
CA LYS A 104 9.09 6.11 -6.68
C LYS A 104 8.06 7.12 -6.21
N LEU A 105 6.96 6.61 -5.66
CA LEU A 105 5.95 7.42 -5.00
C LEU A 105 6.13 7.28 -3.49
N LEU A 106 6.43 8.38 -2.80
CA LEU A 106 6.74 8.34 -1.38
C LEU A 106 5.82 9.26 -0.60
N SER A 107 5.58 8.96 0.68
CA SER A 107 4.95 9.96 1.54
C SER A 107 5.99 11.00 1.95
N PRO A 108 5.55 12.17 2.43
CA PRO A 108 6.47 13.20 2.92
C PRO A 108 7.38 12.74 4.07
N ALA A 109 7.02 11.66 4.78
CA ALA A 109 7.87 11.06 5.80
C ALA A 109 9.25 10.64 5.26
N ALA A 110 9.38 10.38 3.95
CA ALA A 110 10.66 10.08 3.32
C ALA A 110 11.64 11.29 3.28
N LEU A 111 11.13 12.51 3.51
CA LEU A 111 11.88 13.77 3.53
C LEU A 111 12.10 14.30 4.96
N ALA A 112 11.85 13.47 5.98
CA ALA A 112 11.84 13.89 7.37
C ALA A 112 13.19 14.38 7.89
N ASP A 113 14.30 13.88 7.34
CA ASP A 113 15.67 14.25 7.69
C ASP A 113 16.54 14.51 6.44
N GLU A 114 17.70 15.13 6.67
CA GLU A 114 18.63 15.52 5.60
C GLU A 114 19.24 14.32 4.86
N GLY A 115 19.43 13.20 5.56
CA GLY A 115 19.93 11.96 4.94
C GLY A 115 18.92 11.40 3.94
N GLY A 116 17.63 11.42 4.28
CA GLY A 116 16.55 11.01 3.38
C GLY A 116 16.44 11.91 2.16
N ARG A 117 16.51 13.22 2.35
CA ARG A 117 16.53 14.22 1.26
C ARG A 117 17.71 14.01 0.31
N ALA A 118 18.92 13.91 0.85
CA ALA A 118 20.13 13.67 0.06
C ALA A 118 20.05 12.34 -0.71
N HIS A 119 19.55 11.28 -0.08
CA HIS A 119 19.37 9.98 -0.73
C HIS A 119 18.37 10.03 -1.89
N LEU A 120 17.25 10.75 -1.72
CA LEU A 120 16.27 10.92 -2.79
C LEU A 120 16.78 11.79 -3.93
N ALA A 121 17.56 12.84 -3.62
CA ALA A 121 18.24 13.65 -4.62
C ALA A 121 19.23 12.79 -5.44
N GLU A 122 20.00 11.92 -4.79
CA GLU A 122 20.91 10.99 -5.46
C GLU A 122 20.18 10.01 -6.37
N LEU A 123 19.05 9.43 -5.91
CA LEU A 123 18.23 8.55 -6.73
C LEU A 123 17.69 9.27 -7.96
N ALA A 124 17.23 10.51 -7.80
CA ALA A 124 16.74 11.33 -8.90
C ALA A 124 17.87 11.65 -9.91
N ALA A 125 19.06 11.99 -9.43
CA ALA A 125 20.24 12.24 -10.27
C ALA A 125 20.67 11.01 -11.09
N ARG A 126 20.35 9.80 -10.60
CA ARG A 126 20.58 8.52 -11.31
C ARG A 126 19.44 8.15 -12.28
N GLY A 127 18.48 9.05 -12.51
CA GLY A 127 17.40 8.87 -13.48
C GLY A 127 16.10 8.29 -12.92
N ALA A 128 16.00 8.02 -11.62
CA ALA A 128 14.73 7.63 -11.02
C ALA A 128 13.78 8.83 -10.96
N ARG A 129 12.52 8.67 -11.35
CA ARG A 129 11.49 9.69 -11.12
C ARG A 129 10.93 9.51 -9.72
N VAL A 130 10.95 10.57 -8.92
CA VAL A 130 10.46 10.53 -7.54
C VAL A 130 9.36 11.58 -7.38
N ARG A 131 8.21 11.17 -6.87
CA ARG A 131 7.10 12.06 -6.49
C ARG A 131 6.68 11.81 -5.05
N ILE A 132 6.15 12.85 -4.42
CA ILE A 132 5.66 12.84 -3.05
C ILE A 132 4.13 12.87 -3.08
N ALA A 133 3.53 11.81 -2.55
CA ALA A 133 2.08 11.68 -2.44
C ALA A 133 1.51 12.66 -1.42
N ALA A 134 0.37 13.26 -1.74
CA ALA A 134 -0.40 14.07 -0.77
C ALA A 134 -1.11 13.20 0.28
N GLY A 135 -1.47 11.97 -0.08
CA GLY A 135 -2.17 11.01 0.78
C GLY A 135 -1.24 10.02 1.49
N ALA A 136 -1.78 9.31 2.48
CA ALA A 136 -1.08 8.23 3.15
C ALA A 136 -0.83 7.05 2.21
N LEU A 137 0.35 6.43 2.32
CA LEU A 137 0.71 5.19 1.64
C LEU A 137 0.80 4.08 2.70
N PRO A 138 -0.33 3.45 3.08
CA PRO A 138 -0.38 2.52 4.22
C PRO A 138 0.38 1.21 3.97
N HIS A 139 0.54 0.83 2.71
CA HIS A 139 1.16 -0.41 2.29
C HIS A 139 2.23 -0.13 1.25
N GLU A 140 3.45 -0.66 1.47
CA GLU A 140 4.44 -0.66 0.41
C GLU A 140 3.93 -1.51 -0.76
N THR A 141 4.00 -0.94 -1.96
CA THR A 141 3.57 -1.56 -3.20
C THR A 141 4.70 -1.49 -4.21
N ILE A 142 5.12 -2.64 -4.73
CA ILE A 142 6.11 -2.73 -5.81
C ILE A 142 5.44 -3.33 -7.04
N ILE A 143 5.65 -2.72 -8.20
CA ILE A 143 5.16 -3.25 -9.48
C ILE A 143 6.36 -3.39 -10.42
N ILE A 144 6.48 -4.56 -11.06
CA ILE A 144 7.60 -4.90 -11.95
C ILE A 144 7.05 -5.25 -13.32
N ASP A 145 7.47 -4.48 -14.34
CA ASP A 145 7.09 -4.62 -15.76
C ASP A 145 5.58 -4.80 -15.99
N ARG A 146 4.75 -4.22 -15.12
CA ARG A 146 3.28 -4.39 -15.09
C ARG A 146 2.82 -5.86 -15.12
N ARG A 147 3.69 -6.76 -14.67
CA ARG A 147 3.48 -8.21 -14.66
C ARG A 147 3.42 -8.79 -13.26
N TRP A 148 4.11 -8.15 -12.32
CA TRP A 148 4.15 -8.57 -10.93
C TRP A 148 3.79 -7.42 -10.02
N ALA A 149 2.97 -7.70 -9.01
CA ALA A 149 2.73 -6.80 -7.89
C ALA A 149 3.17 -7.49 -6.59
N ILE A 150 3.86 -6.74 -5.74
CA ILE A 150 4.22 -7.13 -4.37
C ILE A 150 3.59 -6.10 -3.44
N LEU A 151 2.70 -6.56 -2.55
CA LEU A 151 1.99 -5.74 -1.59
C LEU A 151 2.43 -6.12 -0.19
N ALA A 152 2.99 -5.18 0.54
CA ALA A 152 3.44 -5.37 1.91
C ALA A 152 2.27 -5.10 2.88
N GLY A 153 1.95 -6.09 3.70
CA GLY A 153 1.00 -5.97 4.80
C GLY A 153 1.53 -5.10 5.93
N ALA A 154 0.75 -4.97 7.00
CA ALA A 154 1.19 -4.28 8.21
C ALA A 154 2.33 -5.03 8.89
N ASP A 155 3.12 -4.29 9.67
CA ASP A 155 4.12 -4.90 10.54
C ASP A 155 3.43 -5.70 11.66
N ALA A 156 3.96 -6.90 11.91
CA ALA A 156 3.47 -7.82 12.92
C ALA A 156 4.64 -8.42 13.72
N PRO A 157 4.42 -8.94 14.95
CA PRO A 157 5.48 -9.55 15.76
C PRO A 157 6.24 -10.69 15.07
N GLY A 158 5.62 -11.36 14.10
CA GLY A 158 6.22 -12.42 13.26
C GLY A 158 6.93 -11.93 12.00
N GLY A 159 7.02 -10.61 11.80
CA GLY A 159 7.49 -9.99 10.56
C GLY A 159 6.36 -9.64 9.60
N ARG A 160 6.67 -8.76 8.65
CA ARG A 160 5.73 -8.26 7.66
C ARG A 160 5.31 -9.36 6.68
N ALA A 161 4.01 -9.54 6.45
CA ALA A 161 3.52 -10.41 5.39
C ALA A 161 3.56 -9.69 4.04
N TYR A 162 3.89 -10.38 2.96
CA TYR A 162 3.88 -9.84 1.61
C TYR A 162 3.04 -10.71 0.70
N THR A 163 2.18 -10.10 -0.11
CA THR A 163 1.43 -10.76 -1.17
C THR A 163 2.13 -10.52 -2.49
N VAL A 164 2.57 -11.58 -3.17
CA VAL A 164 3.19 -11.53 -4.50
C VAL A 164 2.21 -12.13 -5.49
N THR A 165 1.81 -11.38 -6.51
CA THR A 165 0.83 -11.84 -7.51
C THR A 165 1.27 -11.49 -8.93
N GLY A 166 1.06 -12.45 -9.83
CA GLY A 166 1.20 -12.28 -11.28
C GLY A 166 -0.15 -12.27 -12.01
N ALA A 167 -1.27 -12.26 -11.27
CA ALA A 167 -2.60 -12.27 -11.86
C ALA A 167 -2.86 -10.95 -12.62
N PRO A 168 -3.07 -10.96 -13.95
CA PRO A 168 -3.11 -9.73 -14.75
C PRO A 168 -4.15 -8.70 -14.30
N THR A 169 -5.32 -9.16 -13.83
CA THR A 169 -6.40 -8.28 -13.34
C THR A 169 -6.02 -7.57 -12.05
N LEU A 170 -5.37 -8.27 -11.11
CA LEU A 170 -4.89 -7.67 -9.86
C LEU A 170 -3.74 -6.70 -10.12
N VAL A 171 -2.76 -7.11 -10.93
CA VAL A 171 -1.62 -6.26 -11.27
C VAL A 171 -2.09 -5.00 -12.01
N GLY A 172 -3.00 -5.14 -12.97
CA GLY A 172 -3.59 -4.00 -13.69
C GLY A 172 -4.35 -3.05 -12.77
N GLY A 173 -5.15 -3.58 -11.83
CA GLY A 173 -5.88 -2.76 -10.86
C GLY A 173 -4.95 -1.99 -9.91
N VAL A 174 -3.93 -2.67 -9.35
CA VAL A 174 -2.92 -2.04 -8.48
C VAL A 174 -2.14 -0.98 -9.25
N HIS A 175 -1.76 -1.24 -10.49
CA HIS A 175 -1.07 -0.28 -11.34
C HIS A 175 -1.95 0.94 -11.64
N ALA A 176 -3.23 0.76 -11.94
CA ALA A 176 -4.14 1.89 -12.17
C ALA A 176 -4.28 2.80 -10.93
N LEU A 177 -4.36 2.21 -9.73
CA LEU A 177 -4.37 2.97 -8.47
C LEU A 177 -3.07 3.73 -8.25
N PHE A 178 -1.93 3.10 -8.56
CA PHE A 178 -0.64 3.77 -8.52
C PHE A 178 -0.60 4.97 -9.48
N GLU A 179 -1.04 4.83 -10.73
CA GLU A 179 -1.04 5.92 -11.71
C GLU A 179 -1.91 7.10 -11.26
N ALA A 180 -3.10 6.82 -10.71
CA ALA A 180 -3.96 7.87 -10.17
C ALA A 180 -3.26 8.64 -9.03
N ALA A 181 -2.61 7.92 -8.10
CA ALA A 181 -1.84 8.53 -7.02
C ALA A 181 -0.60 9.26 -7.54
N TRP A 182 0.03 8.75 -8.59
CA TRP A 182 1.22 9.33 -9.24
C TRP A 182 0.92 10.67 -9.91
N GLU A 183 -0.20 10.78 -10.63
CA GLU A 183 -0.62 12.03 -11.27
C GLU A 183 -1.05 13.11 -10.27
N ALA A 184 -1.59 12.71 -9.12
CA ALA A 184 -1.92 13.62 -8.04
C ALA A 184 -0.72 14.05 -7.16
N ALA A 185 0.46 13.46 -7.36
CA ALA A 185 1.62 13.65 -6.50
C ALA A 185 2.53 14.79 -6.97
N THR A 186 3.24 15.39 -6.01
CA THR A 186 4.13 16.53 -6.24
C THR A 186 5.54 16.05 -6.60
N ASP A 187 6.19 16.70 -7.56
CA ASP A 187 7.57 16.36 -7.94
C ASP A 187 8.56 16.61 -6.79
N LEU A 188 9.52 15.68 -6.59
CA LEU A 188 10.55 15.80 -5.56
C LEU A 188 11.33 17.11 -5.65
N ALA A 189 11.59 17.63 -6.85
CA ALA A 189 12.35 18.86 -7.03
C ALA A 189 11.69 20.06 -6.32
N SER A 190 10.36 20.06 -6.18
CA SER A 190 9.64 21.09 -5.43
C SER A 190 9.94 21.09 -3.94
N PHE A 191 10.40 19.97 -3.38
CA PHE A 191 10.82 19.86 -1.98
C PHE A 191 12.32 20.14 -1.79
N LEU A 192 13.14 19.86 -2.81
CA LEU A 192 14.59 20.01 -2.74
C LEU A 192 15.09 21.42 -3.07
N ARG A 193 14.29 22.27 -3.73
CA ARG A 193 14.70 23.63 -4.13
C ARG A 193 15.02 24.61 -2.98
N GLY A 194 14.99 24.16 -1.72
CA GLY A 194 15.34 24.99 -0.57
C GLY A 194 14.25 25.98 -0.13
N ASP A 195 13.12 26.02 -0.85
CA ASP A 195 11.95 26.85 -0.52
C ASP A 195 11.13 26.27 0.65
N GLN A 196 11.50 25.11 1.18
CA GLN A 196 10.87 24.58 2.39
C GLN A 196 11.47 25.22 3.64
N PRO A 197 10.62 25.75 4.54
CA PRO A 197 11.06 26.17 5.87
C PRO A 197 11.78 25.03 6.58
N HIS A 198 13.04 25.24 6.93
CA HIS A 198 13.72 24.34 7.85
C HIS A 198 13.12 24.55 9.25
N LEU A 199 12.19 23.67 9.64
CA LEU A 199 11.60 23.72 10.97
C LEU A 199 12.51 23.02 11.97
N ASP A 200 12.86 23.72 13.05
CA ASP A 200 13.45 23.07 14.23
C ASP A 200 12.45 22.12 14.90
N ALA A 201 12.94 21.25 15.78
CA ALA A 201 12.12 20.26 16.47
C ALA A 201 10.95 20.88 17.26
N GLY A 202 11.14 22.05 17.88
CA GLY A 202 10.07 22.76 18.59
C GLY A 202 9.03 23.36 17.64
N SER A 203 9.45 23.86 16.48
CA SER A 203 8.57 24.39 15.44
C SER A 203 7.73 23.28 14.79
N ARG A 204 8.26 22.06 14.65
CA ARG A 204 7.47 20.88 14.26
C ARG A 204 6.41 20.51 15.29
N THR A 205 6.74 20.55 16.57
CA THR A 205 5.77 20.23 17.63
C THR A 205 4.64 21.26 17.66
N VAL A 206 4.95 22.54 17.48
CA VAL A 206 3.94 23.60 17.35
C VAL A 206 3.08 23.39 16.10
N LEU A 207 3.68 23.00 14.98
CA LEU A 207 2.94 22.72 13.75
C LEU A 207 1.96 21.54 13.90
N ARG A 208 2.35 20.48 14.60
CA ARG A 208 1.45 19.35 14.91
C ARG A 208 0.29 19.80 15.81
N ALA A 209 0.57 20.61 16.84
CA ALA A 209 -0.47 21.15 17.72
C ALA A 209 -1.40 22.13 16.98
N LEU A 210 -0.88 22.88 15.99
CA LEU A 210 -1.69 23.71 15.10
C LEU A 210 -2.65 22.85 14.26
N GLY A 211 -2.19 21.69 13.79
CA GLY A 211 -2.97 20.75 12.97
C GLY A 211 -4.03 19.95 13.73
N SER A 212 -3.98 19.91 15.07
CA SER A 212 -4.96 19.18 15.89
C SER A 212 -6.30 19.91 16.05
N GLY A 213 -6.37 21.19 15.65
CA GLY A 213 -7.54 22.04 15.84
C GLY A 213 -7.71 22.57 17.28
N ALA A 214 -6.74 22.36 18.16
CA ALA A 214 -6.74 22.92 19.51
C ALA A 214 -6.64 24.46 19.49
N THR A 215 -7.19 25.14 20.50
CA THR A 215 -6.98 26.58 20.69
C THR A 215 -5.53 26.86 21.07
N ASP A 216 -5.05 28.09 20.81
CA ASP A 216 -3.68 28.49 21.18
C ASP A 216 -3.41 28.26 22.67
N GLU A 217 -4.38 28.52 23.55
CA GLU A 217 -4.26 28.32 25.00
C GLU A 217 -4.13 26.85 25.39
N ALA A 218 -4.86 25.95 24.71
CA ALA A 218 -4.79 24.52 24.96
C ALA A 218 -3.45 23.95 24.47
N ALA A 219 -3.05 24.29 23.25
CA ALA A 219 -1.78 23.86 22.66
C ALA A 219 -0.57 24.41 23.44
N ALA A 220 -0.60 25.67 23.86
CA ALA A 220 0.48 26.25 24.67
C ALA A 220 0.68 25.49 25.99
N ARG A 221 -0.43 25.12 26.66
CA ARG A 221 -0.41 24.36 27.91
C ARG A 221 0.12 22.94 27.72
N GLU A 222 -0.34 22.25 26.67
CA GLU A 222 0.13 20.91 26.31
C GLU A 222 1.63 20.88 26.05
N LEU A 223 2.15 21.90 25.35
CA LEU A 223 3.56 22.00 24.99
C LEU A 223 4.42 22.63 26.09
N GLY A 224 3.87 22.92 27.27
CA GLY A 224 4.61 23.48 28.40
C GLY A 224 5.20 24.88 28.13
N MET A 225 4.58 25.70 27.28
CA MET A 225 5.07 27.04 26.94
C MET A 225 4.02 28.14 27.20
N SER A 226 4.47 29.39 27.30
CA SER A 226 3.54 30.52 27.45
C SER A 226 2.75 30.79 26.16
N LEU A 227 1.52 31.29 26.30
CA LEU A 227 0.66 31.66 25.17
C LEU A 227 1.34 32.63 24.19
N ARG A 228 2.10 33.59 24.71
CA ARG A 228 2.88 34.55 23.91
C ARG A 228 3.94 33.84 23.05
N THR A 229 4.68 32.90 23.63
CA THR A 229 5.70 32.12 22.91
C THR A 229 5.07 31.23 21.85
N TYR A 230 3.95 30.59 22.16
CA TYR A 230 3.20 29.79 21.19
C TYR A 230 2.74 30.62 19.99
N ARG A 231 2.05 31.73 20.22
CA ARG A 231 1.58 32.64 19.15
C ARG A 231 2.72 33.18 18.29
N ARG A 232 3.86 33.52 18.90
CA ARG A 232 5.06 33.95 18.16
C ARG A 232 5.59 32.85 17.25
N ARG A 233 5.63 31.60 17.72
CA ARG A 233 6.05 30.45 16.90
C ARG A 233 5.06 30.16 15.77
N VAL A 234 3.76 30.27 16.02
CA VAL A 234 2.72 30.15 14.99
C VAL A 234 2.86 31.24 13.92
N ALA A 235 3.09 32.50 14.31
CA ALA A 235 3.35 33.58 13.36
C ALA A 235 4.58 33.28 12.49
N GLY A 236 5.68 32.82 13.10
CA GLY A 236 6.86 32.41 12.34
C GLY A 236 6.60 31.24 11.38
N LEU A 237 5.73 30.30 11.75
CA LEU A 237 5.29 29.22 10.84
C LEU A 237 4.44 29.75 9.69
N LEU A 238 3.52 30.67 9.95
CA LEU A 238 2.69 31.30 8.91
C LEU A 238 3.54 32.07 7.91
N ASP A 239 4.51 32.86 8.39
CA ASP A 239 5.44 33.61 7.54
C ASP A 239 6.31 32.66 6.72
N ALA A 240 6.88 31.63 7.36
CA ALA A 240 7.73 30.68 6.67
C ALA A 240 6.95 29.88 5.61
N PHE A 241 5.67 29.59 5.86
CA PHE A 241 4.80 28.97 4.87
C PHE A 241 4.18 29.94 3.89
N ASP A 242 4.42 31.25 3.97
CA ASP A 242 3.74 32.27 3.15
C ASP A 242 2.21 32.03 3.15
N ALA A 243 1.66 31.88 4.36
CA ALA A 243 0.27 31.52 4.61
C ALA A 243 -0.46 32.62 5.36
N GLY A 244 -1.56 33.13 4.79
CA GLY A 244 -2.40 34.16 5.42
C GLY A 244 -3.33 33.64 6.52
N SER A 245 -3.40 32.32 6.72
CA SER A 245 -4.25 31.71 7.75
C SER A 245 -3.69 30.38 8.26
N ARG A 246 -4.10 29.99 9.48
CA ARG A 246 -3.75 28.69 10.08
C ARG A 246 -4.17 27.51 9.19
N PHE A 247 -5.33 27.63 8.54
CA PHE A 247 -5.82 26.62 7.61
C PHE A 247 -4.88 26.48 6.40
N GLN A 248 -4.50 27.59 5.76
CA GLN A 248 -3.55 27.58 4.65
C GLN A 248 -2.18 27.04 5.07
N ALA A 249 -1.69 27.40 6.26
CA ALA A 249 -0.46 26.82 6.80
C ALA A 249 -0.59 25.31 7.03
N GLY A 250 -1.73 24.82 7.48
CA GLY A 250 -2.01 23.38 7.62
C GLY A 250 -2.00 22.65 6.28
N VAL A 251 -2.62 23.22 5.25
CA VAL A 251 -2.61 22.67 3.88
C VAL A 251 -1.19 22.61 3.32
N ARG A 252 -0.45 23.73 3.36
CA ARG A 252 0.95 23.76 2.91
C ARG A 252 1.82 22.81 3.73
N ALA A 253 1.64 22.75 5.05
CA ALA A 253 2.34 21.78 5.89
C ALA A 253 2.03 20.33 5.47
N GLY A 254 0.82 20.01 5.03
CA GLY A 254 0.44 18.71 4.47
C GLY A 254 1.08 18.41 3.12
N GLU A 255 1.08 19.37 2.21
CA GLU A 255 1.76 19.25 0.89
C GLU A 255 3.26 19.05 1.05
N LEU A 256 3.85 19.73 2.04
CA LEU A 256 5.24 19.62 2.45
C LEU A 256 5.50 18.39 3.36
N GLY A 257 4.43 17.68 3.72
CA GLY A 257 4.22 16.76 4.85
C GLY A 257 5.14 16.90 6.04
N LEU A 258 5.06 18.11 6.58
CA LEU A 258 5.54 18.52 7.89
C LEU A 258 4.48 18.32 8.98
N SER A 259 3.26 17.92 8.64
CA SER A 259 2.10 17.77 9.54
C SER A 259 1.91 16.38 10.16
N GLY A 260 2.83 15.43 9.93
CA GLY A 260 2.82 14.07 10.48
C GLY A 260 3.82 13.84 11.61
#